data_AF-A0A2V7XQ16-F1
#
_entry.id   AF-A0A2V7XQ16-F1
#
_cell.length_a   1.000
_cell.length_b   1.000
_cell.length_c   1.000
_cell.angle_alpha   90.00
_cell.angle_beta   90.00
_cell.angle_gamma   90.00
#
_symmetry.space_group_name_H-M   'P 1'
#
loop_
_entity.id
_entity.type
_entity.pdbx_description
1 polymer ?
#
loop_
_entity_poly.entity_id
_entity_poly.type
_entity_poly.pdbx_seq_one_letter_code
_entity_poly.pdbx_strand_id
1 'polypeptide(L)'
;MLVDLGMTGEVTRTDWSLALAILNRRDFEKAIKLLRAARNSFLSLSMAHDAGLAGLDLADALIANGQLDSARQLVQDVLHEFIDKKLNHRAVTALSYLHDALRTTPQPRSAVNHVRTYLKRLRYEPERIFLPPPEE
;
A
#
# COMPACT_ATOMS: atom_id res chain seq x y z
N MET A 1 -2.56 -18.65 21.32
CA MET A 1 -1.46 -18.34 20.38
C MET A 1 -1.95 -18.10 18.95
N LEU A 2 -2.55 -19.08 18.22
CA LEU A 2 -3.12 -18.82 16.88
C LEU A 2 -4.34 -17.90 16.90
N VAL A 3 -5.21 -18.06 17.91
CA VAL A 3 -6.41 -17.21 18.10
C VAL A 3 -6.01 -15.76 18.43
N ASP A 4 -4.95 -15.56 19.21
CA ASP A 4 -4.47 -14.21 19.58
C ASP A 4 -3.86 -13.46 18.38
N LEU A 5 -3.09 -14.15 17.53
CA LEU A 5 -2.58 -13.60 16.27
C LEU A 5 -3.73 -13.22 15.32
N GLY A 6 -4.76 -14.07 15.23
CA GLY A 6 -5.96 -13.78 14.45
C GLY A 6 -6.70 -12.53 14.94
N MET A 7 -6.95 -12.43 16.24
CA MET A 7 -7.60 -11.26 16.84
C MET A 7 -6.75 -9.98 16.66
N THR A 8 -5.44 -10.06 16.83
CA THR A 8 -4.54 -8.90 16.65
C THR A 8 -4.50 -8.41 15.20
N GLY A 9 -4.56 -9.34 14.24
CA GLY A 9 -4.70 -9.01 12.81
C GLY A 9 -6.00 -8.28 12.50
N GLU A 10 -7.12 -8.72 13.06
CA GLU A 10 -8.43 -8.06 12.87
C GLU A 10 -8.53 -6.69 13.53
N VAL A 11 -7.92 -6.52 14.71
CA VAL A 11 -7.76 -5.19 15.32
C VAL A 11 -6.99 -4.27 14.39
N THR A 12 -5.87 -4.75 13.83
CA THR A 12 -5.06 -3.95 12.89
C THR A 12 -5.83 -3.59 11.62
N ARG A 13 -6.68 -4.49 11.09
CA ARG A 13 -7.57 -4.17 9.94
C ARG A 13 -8.64 -3.15 10.29
N THR A 14 -9.14 -3.19 11.52
CA THR A 14 -10.11 -2.19 12.02
C THR A 14 -9.45 -0.82 12.11
N ASP A 15 -8.25 -0.74 12.67
CA ASP A 15 -7.47 0.50 12.77
C ASP A 15 -7.12 1.06 11.38
N TRP A 16 -6.74 0.19 10.44
CA TRP A 16 -6.52 0.57 9.05
C TRP A 16 -7.80 1.14 8.41
N SER A 17 -8.96 0.50 8.62
CA SER A 17 -10.24 0.98 8.10
C SER A 17 -10.62 2.35 8.68
N LEU A 18 -10.36 2.58 9.97
CA LEU A 18 -10.53 3.88 10.60
C LEU A 18 -9.62 4.94 9.97
N ALA A 19 -8.36 4.59 9.71
CA ALA A 19 -7.41 5.48 9.05
C ALA A 19 -7.90 5.90 7.64
N LEU A 20 -8.50 4.96 6.88
CA LEU A 20 -9.11 5.24 5.58
C LEU A 20 -10.34 6.17 5.69
N ALA A 21 -11.17 5.99 6.72
CA ALA A 21 -12.29 6.88 6.97
C ALA A 21 -11.83 8.32 7.27
N ILE A 22 -10.71 8.48 7.99
CA ILE A 22 -10.09 9.78 8.28
C ILE A 22 -9.47 10.37 7.01
N LEU A 23 -8.79 9.57 6.20
CA LEU A 23 -8.25 9.99 4.90
C LEU A 23 -9.35 10.56 3.99
N ASN A 24 -10.51 9.92 3.94
CA ASN A 24 -11.66 10.39 3.16
C ASN A 24 -12.20 11.75 3.64
N ARG A 25 -11.98 12.10 4.91
CA ARG A 25 -12.31 13.43 5.47
C ARG A 25 -11.23 14.48 5.20
N ARG A 26 -10.17 14.14 4.46
CA ARG A 26 -9.02 15.00 4.13
C ARG A 26 -8.18 15.46 5.32
N ASP A 27 -8.31 14.78 6.46
CA ASP A 27 -7.40 14.95 7.60
C ASP A 27 -6.13 14.12 7.35
N PHE A 28 -5.29 14.62 6.43
CA PHE A 28 -4.16 13.87 5.89
C PHE A 28 -3.09 13.58 6.96
N GLU A 29 -2.79 14.53 7.83
CA GLU A 29 -1.78 14.33 8.89
C GLU A 29 -2.19 13.20 9.85
N LYS A 30 -3.45 13.17 10.28
CA LYS A 30 -3.96 12.12 11.16
C LYS A 30 -4.02 10.79 10.43
N ALA A 31 -4.48 10.79 9.17
CA ALA A 31 -4.50 9.58 8.35
C ALA A 31 -3.09 8.99 8.18
N ILE A 32 -2.07 9.81 7.89
CA ILE A 32 -0.68 9.40 7.73
C ILE A 32 -0.16 8.71 9.00
N LYS A 33 -0.42 9.28 10.19
CA LYS A 33 -0.01 8.69 11.47
C LYS A 33 -0.64 7.31 11.68
N LEU A 34 -1.95 7.19 11.45
CA LEU A 34 -2.69 5.94 11.65
C LEU A 34 -2.32 4.87 10.62
N LEU A 35 -2.17 5.24 9.35
CA LEU A 35 -1.76 4.31 8.29
C LEU A 35 -0.34 3.78 8.52
N ARG A 36 0.58 4.62 9.01
CA ARG A 36 1.92 4.19 9.40
C ARG A 36 1.89 3.20 10.56
N ALA A 37 1.08 3.47 11.58
CA ALA A 37 0.91 2.55 12.70
C ALA A 37 0.35 1.20 12.24
N ALA A 38 -0.73 1.21 11.45
CA ALA A 38 -1.35 -0.02 10.92
C ALA A 38 -0.36 -0.84 10.06
N ARG A 39 0.39 -0.19 9.16
CA ARG A 39 1.43 -0.85 8.36
C ARG A 39 2.48 -1.53 9.24
N ASN A 40 2.99 -0.82 10.24
CA ASN A 40 4.00 -1.37 11.15
C ASN A 40 3.46 -2.55 11.95
N SER A 41 2.21 -2.48 12.42
CA SER A 41 1.54 -3.60 13.07
C SER A 41 1.43 -4.80 12.14
N PHE A 42 0.99 -4.63 10.88
CA PHE A 42 0.96 -5.74 9.91
C PHE A 42 2.34 -6.37 9.67
N LEU A 43 3.39 -5.56 9.57
CA LEU A 43 4.75 -6.06 9.41
C LEU A 43 5.18 -6.89 10.62
N SER A 44 4.88 -6.43 11.84
CA SER A 44 5.18 -7.16 13.08
C SER A 44 4.43 -8.51 13.18
N LEU A 45 3.26 -8.60 12.56
CA LEU A 45 2.44 -9.81 12.47
C LEU A 45 2.81 -10.70 11.28
N SER A 46 3.87 -10.37 10.53
CA SER A 46 4.25 -11.06 9.28
C SER A 46 3.17 -11.04 8.18
N MET A 47 2.24 -10.09 8.23
CA MET A 47 1.13 -9.91 7.29
C MET A 47 1.54 -9.01 6.12
N ALA A 48 2.49 -9.46 5.31
CA ALA A 48 3.14 -8.62 4.30
C ALA A 48 2.19 -8.08 3.21
N HIS A 49 1.15 -8.84 2.83
CA HIS A 49 0.15 -8.39 1.86
C HIS A 49 -0.68 -7.21 2.40
N ASP A 50 -1.21 -7.32 3.62
CA ASP A 50 -1.94 -6.24 4.28
C ASP A 50 -1.03 -5.02 4.54
N ALA A 51 0.24 -5.25 4.95
CA ALA A 51 1.23 -4.19 5.11
C ALA A 51 1.51 -3.43 3.79
N GLY A 52 1.63 -4.14 2.68
CA GLY A 52 1.80 -3.54 1.36
C GLY A 52 0.62 -2.67 0.94
N LEU A 53 -0.61 -3.16 1.14
CA LEU A 53 -1.82 -2.39 0.85
C LEU A 53 -1.93 -1.13 1.74
N ALA A 54 -1.67 -1.26 3.04
CA ALA A 54 -1.61 -0.12 3.96
C ALA A 54 -0.51 0.88 3.57
N GLY A 55 0.63 0.38 3.06
CA GLY A 55 1.71 1.20 2.50
C GLY A 55 1.28 2.01 1.28
N LEU A 56 0.47 1.43 0.38
CA LEU A 56 -0.06 2.17 -0.78
C LEU A 56 -1.10 3.21 -0.37
N ASP A 57 -1.94 2.93 0.63
CA ASP A 57 -2.86 3.94 1.17
C ASP A 57 -2.09 5.08 1.87
N LEU A 58 -1.00 4.76 2.57
CA LEU A 58 -0.10 5.75 3.15
C LEU A 58 0.59 6.59 2.07
N ALA A 59 1.03 5.98 0.97
CA ALA A 59 1.60 6.69 -0.17
C ALA A 59 0.57 7.67 -0.78
N ASP A 60 -0.69 7.25 -0.98
CA ASP A 60 -1.75 8.15 -1.47
C ASP A 60 -1.98 9.33 -0.51
N ALA A 61 -1.99 9.06 0.80
CA ALA A 61 -2.14 10.11 1.82
C ALA A 61 -0.96 11.10 1.82
N LEU A 62 0.28 10.60 1.69
CA LEU A 62 1.48 11.44 1.59
C LEU A 62 1.44 12.33 0.34
N ILE A 63 1.05 11.78 -0.82
CA ILE A 63 0.91 12.55 -2.06
C ILE A 63 -0.17 13.62 -1.91
N ALA A 64 -1.33 13.27 -1.33
CA ALA A 64 -2.41 14.21 -1.09
C ALA A 64 -2.01 15.34 -0.11
N ASN A 65 -1.06 15.07 0.79
CA ASN A 65 -0.48 16.04 1.72
C ASN A 65 0.74 16.81 1.13
N GLY A 66 1.04 16.68 -0.16
CA GLY A 66 2.17 17.35 -0.81
C GLY A 66 3.55 16.73 -0.53
N GLN A 67 3.61 15.55 0.09
CA GLN A 67 4.84 14.87 0.49
C GLN A 67 5.27 13.79 -0.52
N LEU A 68 5.45 14.19 -1.78
CA LEU A 68 5.72 13.25 -2.89
C LEU A 68 7.02 12.45 -2.70
N ASP A 69 8.09 13.07 -2.20
CA ASP A 69 9.37 12.36 -2.01
C ASP A 69 9.28 11.31 -0.89
N SER A 70 8.52 11.59 0.17
CA SER A 70 8.23 10.59 1.20
C SER A 70 7.40 9.43 0.66
N ALA A 71 6.46 9.70 -0.27
CA ALA A 71 5.69 8.65 -0.92
C ALA A 71 6.56 7.76 -1.83
N ARG A 72 7.50 8.36 -2.58
CA ARG A 72 8.46 7.63 -3.41
C ARG A 72 9.33 6.69 -2.57
N GLN A 73 9.90 7.20 -1.48
CA GLN A 73 10.71 6.39 -0.58
C GLN A 73 9.89 5.23 -0.01
N LEU A 74 8.67 5.50 0.44
CA LEU A 74 7.79 4.45 0.98
C LEU A 74 7.46 3.37 -0.06
N VAL A 75 7.19 3.74 -1.31
CA VAL A 75 6.93 2.76 -2.38
C VAL A 75 8.17 1.92 -2.68
N GLN A 76 9.36 2.52 -2.64
CA GLN A 76 10.61 1.79 -2.75
C GLN A 76 10.78 0.78 -1.60
N ASP A 77 10.49 1.18 -0.37
CA ASP A 77 10.57 0.30 0.80
C ASP A 77 9.58 -0.88 0.67
N VAL A 78 8.34 -0.61 0.25
CA VAL A 78 7.32 -1.66 -0.01
C VAL A 78 7.77 -2.62 -1.11
N LEU A 79 8.39 -2.11 -2.18
CA LEU A 79 8.93 -2.95 -3.25
C LEU A 79 10.03 -3.89 -2.74
N HIS A 80 11.01 -3.36 -1.98
CA HIS A 80 12.09 -4.17 -1.40
C HIS A 80 11.54 -5.24 -0.46
N GLU A 81 10.57 -4.90 0.40
CA GLU A 81 9.93 -5.86 1.30
C GLU A 81 9.25 -7.02 0.54
N PHE A 82 8.62 -6.72 -0.61
CA PHE A 82 7.99 -7.75 -1.45
C PHE A 82 9.01 -8.67 -2.11
N ILE A 83 10.14 -8.11 -2.56
CA ILE A 83 11.26 -8.87 -3.13
C ILE A 83 11.89 -9.78 -2.07
N ASP A 84 12.25 -9.22 -0.90
CA ASP A 84 12.95 -9.93 0.17
C ASP A 84 12.12 -11.08 0.74
N LYS A 85 10.80 -10.87 0.88
CA LYS A 85 9.86 -11.90 1.35
C LYS A 85 9.45 -12.89 0.25
N LYS A 86 10.04 -12.81 -0.95
CA LYS A 86 9.73 -13.65 -2.12
C LYS A 86 8.23 -13.73 -2.39
N LEU A 87 7.55 -12.60 -2.27
CA LEU A 87 6.12 -12.53 -2.53
C LEU A 87 5.83 -12.67 -4.03
N ASN A 88 4.54 -12.71 -4.38
CA ASN A 88 4.05 -12.92 -5.74
C ASN A 88 4.77 -12.01 -6.75
N HIS A 89 5.47 -12.61 -7.72
CA HIS A 89 6.24 -11.90 -8.75
C HIS A 89 5.41 -10.83 -9.48
N ARG A 90 4.11 -11.07 -9.67
CA ARG A 90 3.22 -10.11 -10.34
C ARG A 90 2.95 -8.87 -9.48
N ALA A 91 2.93 -9.02 -8.16
CA ALA A 91 2.87 -7.88 -7.24
C ALA A 91 4.16 -7.05 -7.32
N VAL A 92 5.32 -7.71 -7.41
CA VAL A 92 6.62 -7.04 -7.62
C VAL A 92 6.59 -6.25 -8.93
N THR A 93 6.13 -6.83 -10.04
CA THR A 93 5.99 -6.12 -11.32
C THR A 93 5.14 -4.85 -11.19
N ALA A 94 3.99 -4.94 -10.52
CA ALA A 94 3.11 -3.78 -10.33
C ALA A 94 3.76 -2.69 -9.44
N LEU A 95 4.47 -3.08 -8.39
CA LEU A 95 5.19 -2.16 -7.50
C LEU A 95 6.40 -1.52 -8.19
N SER A 96 7.13 -2.25 -9.03
CA SER A 96 8.21 -1.70 -9.86
C SER A 96 7.67 -0.64 -10.82
N TYR A 97 6.54 -0.93 -11.48
CA TYR A 97 5.86 0.08 -12.30
C TYR A 97 5.52 1.33 -11.47
N LEU A 98 4.97 1.18 -10.27
CA LEU A 98 4.61 2.34 -9.43
C LEU A 98 5.83 3.17 -9.03
N HIS A 99 6.92 2.49 -8.63
CA HIS A 99 8.18 3.13 -8.27
C HIS A 99 8.69 4.03 -9.39
N ASP A 100 8.66 3.53 -10.63
CA ASP A 100 9.11 4.29 -11.80
C ASP A 100 8.11 5.39 -12.17
N ALA A 101 6.81 5.09 -12.16
CA ALA A 101 5.75 6.04 -12.49
C ALA A 101 5.75 7.25 -11.57
N LEU A 102 5.98 7.10 -10.26
CA LEU A 102 6.01 8.22 -9.32
C LEU A 102 7.13 9.24 -9.59
N ARG A 103 8.11 8.93 -10.44
CA ARG A 103 9.19 9.85 -10.82
C ARG A 103 8.78 10.78 -11.95
N THR A 104 7.89 10.34 -12.83
CA THR A 104 7.60 11.00 -14.12
C THR A 104 6.15 11.41 -14.29
N THR A 105 5.21 10.74 -13.62
CA THR A 105 3.78 10.96 -13.86
C THR A 105 3.30 12.32 -13.31
N PRO A 106 2.47 13.05 -14.07
CA PRO A 106 1.75 14.22 -13.56
C PRO A 106 0.61 13.85 -12.61
N GLN A 107 0.21 12.57 -12.56
CA GLN A 107 -0.95 12.08 -11.79
C GLN A 107 -0.56 10.98 -10.78
N PRO A 108 0.31 11.26 -9.78
CA PRO A 108 0.89 10.24 -8.91
C PRO A 108 -0.14 9.45 -8.10
N ARG A 109 -1.24 10.09 -7.70
CA ARG A 109 -2.35 9.41 -6.99
C ARG A 109 -3.08 8.39 -7.87
N SER A 110 -3.22 8.66 -9.16
CA SER A 110 -3.84 7.73 -10.12
C SER A 110 -2.99 6.46 -10.25
N ALA A 111 -1.67 6.62 -10.38
CA ALA A 111 -0.73 5.49 -10.42
C ALA A 111 -0.79 4.64 -9.13
N VAL A 112 -0.81 5.26 -7.95
CA VAL A 112 -0.97 4.55 -6.67
C VAL A 112 -2.29 3.78 -6.63
N ASN A 113 -3.39 4.42 -7.01
CA ASN A 113 -4.71 3.79 -7.00
C ASN A 113 -4.79 2.58 -7.95
N HIS A 114 -4.17 2.66 -9.12
CA HIS A 114 -4.11 1.58 -10.11
C HIS A 114 -3.44 0.34 -9.51
N VAL A 115 -2.23 0.51 -8.96
CA VAL A 115 -1.47 -0.60 -8.36
C VAL A 115 -2.15 -1.14 -7.10
N ARG A 116 -2.71 -0.27 -6.25
CA ARG A 116 -3.51 -0.70 -5.09
C ARG A 116 -4.69 -1.57 -5.50
N THR A 117 -5.44 -1.14 -6.51
CA THR A 117 -6.59 -1.90 -7.02
C THR A 117 -6.15 -3.25 -7.59
N TYR A 118 -5.02 -3.27 -8.29
CA TYR A 118 -4.43 -4.51 -8.78
C TYR A 118 -4.07 -5.48 -7.64
N LEU A 119 -3.32 -5.03 -6.62
CA LEU A 119 -2.91 -5.87 -5.50
C LEU A 119 -4.10 -6.40 -4.67
N LYS A 120 -5.17 -5.61 -4.53
CA LYS A 120 -6.42 -6.04 -3.90
C LYS A 120 -7.05 -7.21 -4.65
N ARG A 121 -7.10 -7.14 -5.99
CA ARG A 121 -7.68 -8.23 -6.81
C ARG A 121 -6.77 -9.45 -6.88
N LEU A 122 -5.44 -9.26 -6.92
CA LEU A 122 -4.46 -10.35 -6.98
C LEU A 122 -4.59 -11.35 -5.81
N ARG A 123 -5.12 -10.91 -4.65
CA ARG A 123 -5.45 -11.77 -3.51
C ARG A 123 -6.51 -12.84 -3.85
N TYR A 124 -7.47 -12.50 -4.70
CA TYR A 124 -8.59 -13.36 -5.09
C TYR A 124 -8.40 -13.98 -6.48
N GLU A 125 -7.56 -13.36 -7.32
CA GLU A 125 -7.27 -13.76 -8.68
C GLU A 125 -5.73 -13.87 -8.88
N PRO A 126 -5.08 -14.94 -8.39
CA PRO A 126 -3.61 -15.04 -8.36
C PRO A 126 -2.96 -15.06 -9.75
N GLU A 127 -3.70 -15.47 -10.78
CA GLU A 127 -3.24 -15.52 -12.17
C GLU A 127 -3.41 -14.18 -12.92
N ARG A 128 -3.98 -13.15 -12.27
CA ARG A 128 -4.24 -11.86 -12.91
C ARG A 128 -2.94 -11.17 -13.35
N ILE A 129 -2.83 -10.89 -14.64
CA ILE A 129 -1.68 -10.17 -15.21
C ILE A 129 -1.78 -8.68 -14.85
N PHE A 130 -0.65 -8.08 -14.47
CA PHE A 130 -0.55 -6.63 -14.31
C PHE A 130 -0.44 -5.96 -15.68
N LEU A 131 -1.28 -4.96 -15.92
CA LEU A 131 -1.24 -4.12 -17.11
C LEU A 131 -1.03 -2.67 -16.68
N PRO A 132 0.05 -1.99 -17.11
CA PRO A 132 0.18 -0.55 -16.95
C PRO A 132 -1.04 0.18 -17.56
N PRO A 133 -1.45 1.34 -17.00
CA PRO A 133 -2.43 2.18 -17.65
C PRO A 133 -1.88 2.68 -19.00
N PRO A 134 -2.74 2.92 -20.01
CA PRO A 134 -2.31 3.51 -21.26
C PRO A 134 -1.67 4.88 -21.02
N GLU A 135 -0.64 5.22 -21.80
CA GLU A 135 -0.03 6.56 -21.78
C GLU A 135 -1.08 7.56 -22.30
N GLU A 136 -1.46 8.54 -21.47
CA GLU A 136 -2.35 9.66 -21.82
C GLU A 136 -1.59 10.81 -22.47
#